data_AF-A0A7K0D1X4-F1
#
_entry.id   AF-A0A7K0D1X4-F1
#
_cell.length_a   1.000
_cell.length_b   1.000
_cell.length_c   1.000
_cell.angle_alpha   90.00
_cell.angle_beta   90.00
_cell.angle_gamma   90.00
#
_symmetry.space_group_name_H-M   'P 1'
#
loop_
_entity.id
_entity.type
_entity.pdbx_description
1 polymer ?
#
loop_
_entity_poly.entity_id
_entity_poly.type
_entity_poly.pdbx_seq_one_letter_code
_entity_poly.pdbx_strand_id
1 'polypeptide(L)'
;MATNGQLRAALAILHADTDAVEEQVWQRTMTGVDSTGVEHAMLAGLLYRVVGAELRDSLAGAPDVGSLEDRARAAGPSAVTVRGEDLYGQAHFEAYWLTDRIAELYGELDSAPPPLAAAAYTAEVTRTLLRIHRDLLEKPGTGAAHPGWESILDQLERARALARAAHAAGETIPQRNLGRPPVFQEFPAAR
;
A
#
# COMPACT_ATOMS: atom_id res chain seq x y z
N MET A 1 12.72 -16.94 10.65
CA MET A 1 12.01 -15.67 10.92
C MET A 1 12.77 -14.89 11.97
N ALA A 2 12.69 -13.56 11.93
CA ALA A 2 13.22 -12.72 13.00
C ALA A 2 12.39 -12.89 14.29
N THR A 3 13.01 -12.71 15.46
CA THR A 3 12.31 -12.67 16.76
C THR A 3 11.89 -11.24 17.12
N ASN A 4 11.00 -11.05 18.10
CA ASN A 4 10.62 -9.71 18.58
C ASN A 4 11.84 -8.91 19.06
N GLY A 5 12.82 -9.59 19.69
CA GLY A 5 14.09 -8.97 20.08
C GLY A 5 14.94 -8.53 18.89
N GLN A 6 15.01 -9.32 17.82
CA GLN A 6 15.72 -8.94 16.60
C GLN A 6 15.07 -7.76 15.88
N LEU A 7 13.73 -7.72 15.84
CA LEU A 7 12.99 -6.59 15.26
C LEU A 7 13.20 -5.31 16.06
N ARG A 8 13.11 -5.36 17.40
CA ARG A 8 13.43 -4.21 18.26
C ARG A 8 14.86 -3.73 18.08
N ALA A 9 15.83 -4.64 18.01
CA ALA A 9 17.22 -4.28 17.80
C ALA A 9 17.42 -3.57 16.44
N ALA A 10 16.80 -4.06 15.37
CA ALA A 10 16.84 -3.42 14.06
C ALA A 10 16.19 -2.02 14.09
N LEU A 11 15.03 -1.87 14.72
CA LEU A 11 14.35 -0.59 14.89
C LEU A 11 15.16 0.41 15.71
N ALA A 12 15.83 -0.04 16.77
CA ALA A 12 16.72 0.78 17.58
C ALA A 12 17.93 1.30 16.78
N ILE A 13 18.51 0.46 15.92
CA ILE A 13 19.59 0.86 15.00
C ILE A 13 19.10 1.92 14.01
N LEU A 14 17.86 1.80 13.55
CA LEU A 14 17.22 2.76 12.65
C LEU A 14 16.63 3.97 13.38
N HIS A 15 16.86 4.10 14.69
CA HIS A 15 16.33 5.17 15.54
C HIS A 15 14.80 5.34 15.46
N ALA A 16 14.08 4.25 15.23
CA ALA A 16 12.62 4.25 15.18
C ALA A 16 12.03 4.14 16.59
N ASP A 17 11.03 4.98 16.89
CA ASP A 17 10.30 4.96 18.15
C ASP A 17 9.40 3.72 18.26
N THR A 18 9.64 2.89 19.27
CA THR A 18 8.88 1.67 19.55
C THR A 18 7.87 1.84 20.69
N ASP A 19 7.85 2.98 21.39
CA ASP A 19 7.05 3.16 22.60
C ASP A 19 5.54 3.08 22.29
N ALA A 20 5.14 3.63 21.14
CA ALA A 20 3.76 3.53 20.64
C ALA A 20 3.35 2.08 20.32
N VAL A 21 4.30 1.20 19.97
CA VAL A 21 4.01 -0.23 19.76
C VAL A 21 3.74 -0.90 21.10
N GLU A 22 4.53 -0.59 22.12
CA GLU A 22 4.38 -1.16 23.46
C GLU A 22 3.04 -0.75 24.11
N GLU A 23 2.64 0.51 23.96
CA GLU A 23 1.36 1.00 24.46
C GLU A 23 0.17 0.27 23.80
N GLN A 24 0.18 0.12 22.47
CA GLN A 24 -0.91 -0.57 21.76
C GLN A 24 -0.95 -2.07 22.07
N VAL A 25 0.20 -2.73 22.24
CA VAL A 25 0.27 -4.13 22.66
C VAL A 25 -0.28 -4.29 24.07
N TRP A 26 0.03 -3.37 24.99
CA TRP A 26 -0.51 -3.37 26.35
C TRP A 26 -2.04 -3.30 26.36
N GLN A 27 -2.62 -2.36 25.59
CA GLN A 27 -4.07 -2.21 25.46
C GLN A 27 -4.74 -3.49 24.91
N ARG A 28 -4.12 -4.17 23.95
CA ARG A 28 -4.65 -5.40 23.34
C ARG A 28 -4.43 -6.65 24.19
N THR A 29 -3.37 -6.70 24.98
CA THR A 29 -3.11 -7.81 25.92
C THR A 29 -4.21 -7.93 26.96
N MET A 30 -4.81 -6.80 27.36
CA MET A 30 -5.98 -6.76 28.26
C MET A 30 -7.24 -7.40 27.66
N THR A 31 -7.28 -7.64 26.34
CA THR A 31 -8.43 -8.27 25.65
C THR A 31 -8.27 -9.77 25.40
N GLY A 32 -7.15 -10.38 25.82
CA GLY A 32 -6.92 -11.83 25.73
C GLY A 32 -6.57 -12.37 24.34
N VAL A 33 -6.23 -11.50 23.39
CA VAL A 33 -5.79 -11.86 22.02
C VAL A 33 -4.31 -12.30 22.04
N ASP A 34 -3.87 -13.07 21.02
CA ASP A 34 -2.47 -13.45 20.75
C ASP A 34 -1.53 -12.23 20.74
N SER A 35 -1.11 -11.81 21.94
CA SER A 35 -0.35 -10.59 22.15
C SER A 35 1.04 -10.68 21.55
N THR A 36 1.63 -11.88 21.53
CA THR A 36 2.96 -12.11 20.96
C THR A 36 2.94 -12.02 19.44
N GLY A 37 1.96 -12.65 18.78
CA GLY A 37 1.79 -12.56 17.33
C GLY A 37 1.45 -11.14 16.86
N VAL A 38 0.61 -10.43 17.63
CA VAL A 38 0.27 -9.03 17.35
C VAL A 38 1.48 -8.11 17.53
N GLU A 39 2.23 -8.25 18.62
CA GLU A 39 3.47 -7.50 18.84
C GLU A 39 4.47 -7.72 17.70
N HIS A 40 4.66 -8.98 17.31
CA HIS A 40 5.53 -9.34 16.19
C HIS A 40 5.11 -8.62 14.90
N ALA A 41 3.82 -8.68 14.55
CA ALA A 41 3.28 -8.02 13.37
C ALA A 41 3.42 -6.49 13.41
N MET A 42 3.25 -5.88 14.59
CA MET A 42 3.39 -4.44 14.77
C MET A 42 4.85 -3.99 14.63
N LEU A 43 5.80 -4.71 15.23
CA LEU A 43 7.23 -4.44 15.09
C LEU A 43 7.69 -4.62 13.63
N ALA A 44 7.28 -5.72 12.98
CA ALA A 44 7.62 -5.98 11.58
C ALA A 44 7.00 -4.92 10.66
N GLY A 45 5.75 -4.52 10.91
CA GLY A 45 5.06 -3.46 10.16
C GLY A 45 5.71 -2.08 10.37
N LEU A 46 6.19 -1.76 11.57
CA LEU A 46 6.96 -0.53 11.80
C LEU A 46 8.27 -0.56 11.02
N LEU A 47 9.02 -1.67 11.07
CA LEU A 47 10.27 -1.82 10.33
C LEU A 47 10.04 -1.66 8.83
N TYR A 48 8.98 -2.29 8.30
CA TYR A 48 8.56 -2.13 6.90
C TYR A 48 8.28 -0.66 6.54
N ARG A 49 7.60 0.11 7.42
CA ARG A 49 7.32 1.53 7.19
C ARG A 49 8.58 2.39 7.17
N VAL A 50 9.50 2.14 8.10
CA VAL A 50 10.77 2.87 8.24
C VAL A 50 11.66 2.62 7.02
N VAL A 51 11.92 1.35 6.68
CA VAL A 51 12.71 1.00 5.50
C VAL A 51 12.00 1.45 4.21
N GLY A 52 10.67 1.35 4.18
CA GLY A 52 9.87 1.85 3.07
C GLY A 52 9.92 3.37 2.91
N ALA A 53 10.24 4.15 3.96
CA ALA A 53 10.40 5.60 3.84
C ALA A 53 11.64 5.94 3.03
N GLU A 54 12.77 5.31 3.34
CA GLU A 54 14.01 5.42 2.56
C GLU A 54 13.81 5.02 1.09
N LEU A 55 13.06 3.94 0.84
CA LEU A 55 12.69 3.57 -0.53
C LEU A 55 11.86 4.66 -1.21
N ARG A 56 10.84 5.20 -0.54
CA ARG A 56 10.02 6.28 -1.10
C ARG A 56 10.83 7.54 -1.39
N ASP A 57 11.77 7.90 -0.53
CA ASP A 57 12.66 9.05 -0.73
C ASP A 57 13.60 8.82 -1.92
N SER A 58 14.14 7.60 -2.05
CA SER A 58 14.90 7.19 -3.23
C SER A 58 14.07 7.28 -4.51
N LEU A 59 12.80 6.88 -4.49
CA LEU A 59 11.91 7.04 -5.66
C LEU A 59 11.59 8.51 -5.94
N ALA A 60 11.30 9.30 -4.91
CA ALA A 60 10.96 10.72 -5.03
C ALA A 60 12.11 11.57 -5.58
N GLY A 61 13.36 11.17 -5.32
CA GLY A 61 14.56 11.80 -5.89
C GLY A 61 14.87 11.42 -7.35
N ALA A 62 13.96 10.77 -8.08
CA ALA A 62 14.16 10.43 -9.48
C ALA A 62 14.03 11.69 -10.38
N PRO A 63 14.95 11.93 -11.32
CA PRO A 63 14.93 13.15 -12.15
C PRO A 63 13.80 13.15 -13.20
N ASP A 64 13.28 11.98 -13.55
CA ASP A 64 12.25 11.80 -14.58
C ASP A 64 11.47 10.49 -14.35
N VAL A 65 10.39 10.31 -15.11
CA VAL A 65 9.48 9.15 -15.00
C VAL A 65 10.19 7.83 -15.33
N GLY A 66 11.07 7.80 -16.32
CA GLY A 66 11.82 6.58 -16.68
C GLY A 66 12.77 6.17 -15.55
N SER A 67 13.49 7.13 -14.99
CA SER A 67 14.34 6.92 -13.81
C SER A 67 13.55 6.44 -12.59
N LEU A 68 12.32 6.94 -12.39
CA LEU A 68 11.43 6.49 -11.33
C LEU A 68 11.01 5.03 -11.55
N GLU A 69 10.59 4.68 -12.76
CA GLU A 69 10.20 3.30 -13.11
C GLU A 69 11.36 2.32 -12.95
N ASP A 70 12.58 2.73 -13.33
CA ASP A 70 13.77 1.90 -13.18
C ASP A 70 14.13 1.67 -11.70
N ARG A 71 14.06 2.71 -10.86
CA ARG A 71 14.25 2.56 -9.41
C ARG A 71 13.16 1.70 -8.78
N ALA A 72 11.91 1.88 -9.19
CA ALA A 72 10.79 1.07 -8.72
C ALA A 72 10.95 -0.40 -9.10
N ARG A 73 11.40 -0.68 -10.32
CA ARG A 73 11.71 -2.04 -10.79
C ARG A 73 12.86 -2.66 -10.01
N ALA A 74 13.91 -1.90 -9.72
CA ALA A 74 15.06 -2.37 -8.94
C ALA A 74 14.72 -2.65 -7.47
N ALA A 75 13.69 -1.98 -6.93
CA ALA A 75 13.18 -2.21 -5.58
C ALA A 75 12.07 -3.28 -5.51
N GLY A 76 11.61 -3.78 -6.66
CA GLY A 76 10.52 -4.75 -6.71
C GLY A 76 10.94 -6.13 -6.21
N PRO A 77 9.97 -6.96 -5.76
CA PRO A 77 10.25 -8.30 -5.23
C PRO A 77 10.98 -9.23 -6.20
N SER A 78 10.83 -9.02 -7.50
CA SER A 78 11.51 -9.83 -8.53
C SER A 78 12.95 -9.41 -8.79
N ALA A 79 13.43 -8.27 -8.25
CA ALA A 79 14.76 -7.76 -8.51
C ALA A 79 15.87 -8.58 -7.83
N VAL A 80 15.61 -9.08 -6.63
CA VAL A 80 16.54 -9.89 -5.85
C VAL A 80 15.80 -11.10 -5.27
N THR A 81 16.20 -12.30 -5.66
CA THR A 81 15.58 -13.52 -5.15
C THR A 81 15.88 -13.73 -3.68
N VAL A 82 14.82 -13.79 -2.85
CA VAL A 82 14.92 -14.14 -1.44
C VAL A 82 14.47 -15.59 -1.25
N ARG A 83 15.28 -16.40 -0.55
CA ARG A 83 14.95 -17.80 -0.30
C ARG A 83 13.79 -17.90 0.70
N GLY A 84 12.76 -18.66 0.35
CA GLY A 84 11.61 -18.94 1.21
C GLY A 84 10.57 -17.81 1.22
N GLU A 85 10.59 -16.95 0.21
CA GLU A 85 9.60 -15.90 0.03
C GLU A 85 8.24 -16.50 -0.35
N ASP A 86 7.21 -16.12 0.41
CA ASP A 86 5.82 -16.41 0.10
C ASP A 86 5.25 -15.28 -0.77
N LEU A 87 5.41 -15.41 -2.09
CA LEU A 87 4.93 -14.42 -3.06
C LEU A 87 3.42 -14.20 -2.98
N TYR A 88 2.66 -15.23 -2.60
CA TYR A 88 1.22 -15.13 -2.43
C TYR A 88 0.88 -14.28 -1.19
N GLY A 89 1.51 -14.59 -0.06
CA GLY A 89 1.35 -13.83 1.18
C GLY A 89 1.77 -12.37 1.02
N GLN A 90 2.85 -12.12 0.28
CA GLN A 90 3.31 -10.78 -0.06
C GLN A 90 2.29 -10.00 -0.90
N ALA A 91 1.81 -10.57 -2.02
CA ALA A 91 0.83 -9.90 -2.87
C ALA A 91 -0.47 -9.58 -2.11
N HIS A 92 -0.90 -10.48 -1.22
CA HIS A 92 -2.08 -10.25 -0.39
C HIS A 92 -1.85 -9.11 0.62
N PHE A 93 -0.67 -9.04 1.24
CA PHE A 93 -0.29 -7.96 2.15
C PHE A 93 -0.19 -6.61 1.43
N GLU A 94 0.44 -6.56 0.26
CA GLU A 94 0.59 -5.32 -0.52
C GLU A 94 -0.75 -4.77 -0.99
N ALA A 95 -1.65 -5.65 -1.44
CA ALA A 95 -3.02 -5.26 -1.80
C ALA A 95 -3.79 -4.70 -0.59
N TYR A 96 -3.69 -5.34 0.58
CA TYR A 96 -4.27 -4.83 1.82
C TYR A 96 -3.70 -3.47 2.20
N TRP A 97 -2.38 -3.31 2.12
CA TRP A 97 -1.68 -2.07 2.46
C TRP A 97 -2.09 -0.90 1.57
N LEU A 98 -2.27 -1.14 0.27
CA LEU A 98 -2.71 -0.11 -0.67
C LEU A 98 -4.11 0.41 -0.35
N THR A 99 -5.06 -0.49 -0.07
CA THR A 99 -6.42 -0.11 0.34
C THR A 99 -6.41 0.72 1.62
N ASP A 100 -5.68 0.26 2.64
CA ASP A 100 -5.55 0.95 3.93
C ASP A 100 -4.93 2.35 3.78
N ARG A 101 -3.88 2.47 2.96
CA ARG A 101 -3.22 3.76 2.68
C ARG A 101 -4.16 4.76 2.00
N ILE A 102 -4.98 4.30 1.06
CA ILE A 102 -5.94 5.19 0.38
C ILE A 102 -7.01 5.65 1.36
N ALA A 103 -7.51 4.77 2.23
CA ALA A 103 -8.44 5.13 3.29
C ALA A 103 -7.81 6.15 4.26
N GLU A 104 -6.55 5.96 4.68
CA GLU A 104 -5.83 6.90 5.55
C GLU A 104 -5.70 8.30 4.94
N LEU A 105 -5.46 8.40 3.62
CA LEU A 105 -5.30 9.68 2.92
C LEU A 105 -6.59 10.50 2.83
N TYR A 106 -7.76 9.85 2.78
CA TYR A 106 -9.05 10.51 2.53
C TYR A 106 -10.06 10.35 3.67
N GLY A 107 -9.70 9.63 4.73
CA GLY A 107 -10.56 9.29 5.88
C GLY A 107 -11.51 8.14 5.58
N GLU A 108 -12.22 8.22 4.45
CA GLU A 108 -13.11 7.17 3.94
C GLU A 108 -12.81 6.91 2.47
N LEU A 109 -13.19 5.73 1.96
CA LEU A 109 -12.95 5.42 0.55
C LEU A 109 -13.83 6.27 -0.38
N ASP A 110 -15.03 6.65 0.07
CA ASP A 110 -16.01 7.40 -0.73
C ASP A 110 -15.60 8.87 -0.94
N SER A 111 -14.67 9.39 -0.14
CA SER A 111 -14.09 10.73 -0.29
C SER A 111 -12.83 10.74 -1.18
N ALA A 112 -12.32 9.56 -1.58
CA ALA A 112 -11.15 9.48 -2.44
C ALA A 112 -11.47 9.93 -3.88
N PRO A 113 -10.55 10.64 -4.56
CA PRO A 113 -10.69 10.96 -5.98
C PRO A 113 -10.96 9.71 -6.81
N PRO A 114 -11.79 9.79 -7.88
CA PRO A 114 -12.22 8.60 -8.62
C PRO A 114 -11.09 7.65 -9.08
N PRO A 115 -9.91 8.12 -9.55
CA PRO A 115 -8.80 7.22 -9.86
C PRO A 115 -8.29 6.41 -8.67
N LEU A 116 -8.20 7.04 -7.49
CA LEU A 116 -7.70 6.40 -6.27
C LEU A 116 -8.75 5.47 -5.66
N ALA A 117 -10.02 5.87 -5.69
CA ALA A 117 -11.12 4.99 -5.31
C ALA A 117 -11.15 3.72 -6.20
N ALA A 118 -10.97 3.87 -7.51
CA ALA A 118 -10.87 2.73 -8.43
C ALA A 118 -9.67 1.81 -8.12
N ALA A 119 -8.51 2.39 -7.78
CA ALA A 119 -7.33 1.64 -7.38
C ALA A 119 -7.57 0.82 -6.10
N ALA A 120 -8.18 1.43 -5.07
CA ALA A 120 -8.51 0.74 -3.83
C ALA A 120 -9.52 -0.41 -4.04
N TYR A 121 -10.58 -0.22 -4.85
CA TYR A 121 -11.50 -1.31 -5.19
C TYR A 121 -10.78 -2.44 -5.94
N THR A 122 -9.86 -2.11 -6.85
CA THR A 122 -9.07 -3.12 -7.57
C THR A 122 -8.12 -3.89 -6.63
N ALA A 123 -7.55 -3.21 -5.64
CA ALA A 123 -6.70 -3.82 -4.62
C ALA A 123 -7.53 -4.76 -3.71
N GLU A 124 -8.72 -4.36 -3.28
CA GLU A 124 -9.61 -5.22 -2.48
C GLU A 124 -10.10 -6.45 -3.25
N VAL A 125 -10.39 -6.30 -4.54
CA VAL A 125 -10.67 -7.42 -5.44
C VAL A 125 -9.48 -8.37 -5.52
N THR A 126 -8.28 -7.83 -5.72
CA THR A 126 -7.03 -8.62 -5.80
C THR A 126 -6.83 -9.43 -4.53
N ARG A 127 -6.99 -8.80 -3.36
CA ARG A 127 -6.93 -9.47 -2.06
C ARG A 127 -7.95 -10.59 -1.94
N THR A 128 -9.19 -10.36 -2.36
CA THR A 128 -10.26 -11.36 -2.30
C THR A 128 -9.98 -12.54 -3.24
N LEU A 129 -9.52 -12.28 -4.46
CA LEU A 129 -9.13 -13.31 -5.43
C LEU A 129 -7.98 -14.17 -4.93
N LEU A 130 -6.96 -13.54 -4.34
CA LEU A 130 -5.87 -14.25 -3.69
C LEU A 130 -6.46 -15.18 -2.61
N ARG A 131 -7.26 -14.66 -1.67
CA ARG A 131 -7.87 -15.49 -0.61
C ARG A 131 -8.61 -16.69 -1.17
N ILE A 132 -9.44 -16.50 -2.20
CA ILE A 132 -10.16 -17.58 -2.88
C ILE A 132 -9.18 -18.63 -3.41
N HIS A 133 -8.10 -18.19 -4.07
CA HIS A 133 -7.09 -19.10 -4.60
C HIS A 133 -6.46 -19.95 -3.50
N ARG A 134 -6.05 -19.35 -2.37
CA ARG A 134 -5.52 -20.12 -1.22
C ARG A 134 -6.54 -21.10 -0.68
N ASP A 135 -7.79 -20.67 -0.47
CA ASP A 135 -8.83 -21.52 0.09
C ASP A 135 -9.13 -22.72 -0.83
N LEU A 136 -9.04 -22.55 -2.15
CA LEU A 136 -9.16 -23.63 -3.14
C LEU A 136 -7.97 -24.60 -3.11
N LEU A 137 -6.75 -24.12 -2.86
CA LEU A 137 -5.58 -24.99 -2.69
C LEU A 137 -5.68 -25.84 -1.42
N GLU A 138 -6.16 -25.25 -0.32
CA GLU A 138 -6.33 -25.95 0.96
C GLU A 138 -7.52 -26.91 0.96
N LYS A 139 -8.59 -26.59 0.20
CA LYS A 139 -9.83 -27.38 0.14
C LYS A 139 -10.29 -27.60 -1.31
N PRO A 140 -9.66 -28.52 -2.05
CA PRO A 140 -9.92 -28.73 -3.48
C PRO A 140 -11.36 -29.19 -3.82
N GLY A 141 -12.15 -29.60 -2.82
CA GLY A 141 -13.50 -30.15 -3.00
C GLY A 141 -14.66 -29.16 -2.87
N THR A 142 -14.42 -27.90 -2.48
CA THR A 142 -15.48 -26.89 -2.27
C THR A 142 -15.72 -26.00 -3.49
N GLY A 143 -15.36 -26.47 -4.69
CA GLY A 143 -15.25 -25.69 -5.92
C GLY A 143 -16.51 -25.08 -6.53
N ALA A 144 -17.65 -25.01 -5.82
CA ALA A 144 -18.88 -24.42 -6.35
C ALA A 144 -19.35 -23.27 -5.46
N ALA A 145 -19.19 -22.03 -5.97
CA ALA A 145 -19.65 -20.77 -5.40
C ALA A 145 -18.97 -20.33 -4.10
N HIS A 146 -17.70 -19.91 -4.19
CA HIS A 146 -17.15 -19.05 -3.14
C HIS A 146 -18.00 -17.77 -3.06
N PRO A 147 -18.60 -17.42 -1.91
CA PRO A 147 -19.56 -16.32 -1.79
C PRO A 147 -18.99 -14.94 -2.17
N GLY A 148 -17.66 -14.82 -2.16
CA GLY A 148 -16.95 -13.62 -2.58
C GLY A 148 -17.04 -13.27 -4.08
N TRP A 149 -17.49 -14.17 -4.96
CA TRP A 149 -17.51 -13.91 -6.40
C TRP A 149 -18.44 -12.77 -6.81
N GLU A 150 -19.64 -12.67 -6.23
CA GLU A 150 -20.56 -11.57 -6.50
C GLU A 150 -19.96 -10.22 -6.06
N SER A 151 -19.40 -10.18 -4.84
CA SER A 151 -18.73 -9.00 -4.32
C SER A 151 -17.54 -8.55 -5.18
N ILE A 152 -16.77 -9.49 -5.74
CA ILE A 152 -15.67 -9.19 -6.68
C ILE A 152 -16.22 -8.51 -7.93
N LEU A 153 -17.27 -9.05 -8.54
CA LEU A 153 -17.84 -8.51 -9.77
C LEU A 153 -18.38 -7.10 -9.54
N ASP A 154 -19.10 -6.88 -8.44
CA ASP A 154 -19.62 -5.57 -8.05
C ASP A 154 -18.49 -4.53 -7.84
N GLN A 155 -17.41 -4.92 -7.15
CA GLN A 155 -16.27 -4.02 -6.93
C GLN A 155 -15.51 -3.69 -8.22
N LEU A 156 -15.35 -4.67 -9.12
CA LEU A 156 -14.75 -4.44 -10.44
C LEU A 156 -15.61 -3.51 -11.30
N GLU A 157 -16.94 -3.66 -11.26
CA GLU A 157 -17.84 -2.77 -11.98
C GLU A 157 -17.76 -1.33 -11.45
N ARG A 158 -17.74 -1.16 -10.12
CA ARG A 158 -17.53 0.16 -9.48
C ARG A 158 -16.18 0.77 -9.87
N ALA A 159 -15.10 0.01 -9.79
CA ALA A 159 -13.76 0.47 -10.18
C ALA A 159 -13.74 0.92 -11.65
N ARG A 160 -14.37 0.15 -12.54
CA ARG A 160 -14.49 0.48 -13.96
C ARG A 160 -15.29 1.76 -14.19
N ALA A 161 -16.40 1.95 -13.49
CA ALA A 161 -17.23 3.14 -13.60
C ALA A 161 -16.44 4.39 -13.15
N LEU A 162 -15.73 4.31 -12.03
CA LEU A 162 -14.89 5.39 -11.51
C LEU A 162 -13.73 5.75 -12.44
N ALA A 163 -13.02 4.76 -12.96
CA ALA A 163 -11.94 4.98 -13.92
C ALA A 163 -12.43 5.67 -15.20
N ARG A 164 -13.61 5.27 -15.71
CA ARG A 164 -14.24 5.92 -16.88
C ARG A 164 -14.66 7.35 -16.60
N ALA A 165 -15.28 7.59 -15.44
CA ALA A 165 -15.67 8.94 -15.03
C ALA A 165 -14.44 9.86 -14.93
N ALA A 166 -13.33 9.37 -14.36
CA ALA A 166 -12.10 10.13 -14.27
C ALA A 166 -11.49 10.43 -15.64
N HIS A 167 -11.49 9.45 -16.55
CA HIS A 167 -11.03 9.63 -17.92
C HIS A 167 -11.84 10.71 -18.65
N ALA A 168 -13.17 10.62 -18.60
CA ALA A 168 -14.06 11.61 -19.22
C ALA A 168 -13.92 13.01 -18.60
N ALA A 169 -13.70 13.11 -17.29
CA ALA A 169 -13.41 14.38 -16.63
C ALA A 169 -12.07 14.98 -17.10
N GLY A 170 -11.05 14.15 -17.34
CA GLY A 170 -9.78 14.59 -17.91
C GLY A 170 -9.89 15.14 -19.33
N GLU A 171 -10.81 14.62 -20.14
CA GLU A 171 -11.07 15.11 -21.51
C GLU A 171 -11.83 16.44 -21.55
N THR A 172 -12.59 16.77 -20.51
CA THR A 172 -13.44 17.98 -20.47
C THR A 172 -12.73 19.21 -19.88
N ILE A 173 -11.52 19.08 -19.32
CA ILE A 173 -10.68 20.22 -18.92
C ILE A 173 -10.08 20.83 -20.20
N PRO A 174 -10.42 22.07 -20.57
CA PRO A 174 -9.83 22.70 -21.76
C PRO A 174 -8.32 22.79 -21.57
N GLN A 175 -7.56 22.32 -22.56
CA GLN A 175 -6.10 22.49 -22.66
C GLN A 175 -5.68 23.97 -22.87
N ARG A 176 -6.29 24.93 -22.16
CA ARG A 176 -5.82 26.32 -22.08
C ARG A 176 -4.95 26.45 -20.85
N ASN A 177 -3.65 26.30 -21.03
CA ASN A 177 -2.52 26.82 -20.21
C ASN A 177 -1.35 25.83 -20.00
N LEU A 178 -1.04 24.97 -20.97
CA LEU A 178 0.28 24.30 -21.06
C LEU A 178 1.28 25.14 -21.88
N GLY A 179 1.31 26.46 -21.66
CA GLY A 179 2.04 27.39 -22.52
C GLY A 179 2.51 28.66 -21.82
N ARG A 180 2.93 28.58 -20.56
CA ARG A 180 3.86 29.57 -19.97
C ARG A 180 4.41 29.04 -18.64
N PRO A 181 5.74 28.91 -18.48
CA PRO A 181 6.28 28.76 -17.14
C PRO A 181 5.97 30.03 -16.31
N PRO A 182 5.71 29.91 -14.99
CA PRO A 182 5.57 31.06 -14.14
C PRO A 182 6.87 31.87 -14.17
N VAL A 183 6.76 33.15 -14.48
CA VAL A 183 7.88 34.09 -14.38
C VAL A 183 8.30 34.13 -12.91
N PHE A 184 9.55 33.75 -12.63
CA PHE A 184 10.18 33.98 -11.34
C PHE A 184 10.09 35.48 -11.03
N GLN A 185 9.29 35.85 -10.02
CA GLN A 185 9.41 37.16 -9.41
C GLN A 185 10.73 37.18 -8.63
N GLU A 186 11.73 37.87 -9.17
CA GLU A 186 12.93 38.22 -8.43
C GLU A 186 12.53 39.07 -7.22
N PHE A 187 12.79 38.57 -6.02
CA PHE A 187 12.74 39.38 -4.81
C PHE A 187 14.00 40.26 -4.77
N PRO A 188 13.87 41.58 -4.53
CA PRO A 188 15.03 42.46 -4.43
C PRO A 188 15.87 42.09 -3.21
N ALA A 189 17.17 41.89 -3.43
CA ALA A 189 18.15 41.71 -2.35
C ALA A 189 18.17 42.96 -1.48
N ALA A 190 17.72 42.82 -0.23
CA ALA A 190 17.97 43.83 0.80
C ALA A 190 19.45 43.74 1.23
N ARG A 191 20.13 44.89 1.15
CA ARG A 191 21.49 45.13 1.64
C ARG A 191 21.50 45.34 3.14
#